data_AF-M6RHI5-F1
#
_entry.id   AF-M6RHI5-F1
#
_cell.length_a   1.000
_cell.length_b   1.000
_cell.length_c   1.000
_cell.angle_alpha   90.00
_cell.angle_beta   90.00
_cell.angle_gamma   90.00
#
_symmetry.space_group_name_H-M   'P 1'
#
loop_
_entity.id
_entity.type
_entity.pdbx_description
1 polymer ?
#
loop_
_entity_poly.entity_id
_entity_poly.type
_entity_poly.pdbx_seq_one_letter_code
_entity_poly.pdbx_strand_id
1 'polypeptide(L)'
;MAVSNIPKDSVRQDLSFLSGKCGIAVHNHILSSQVAENKKYRKELETAGKIRKFLEAAEPPMIGTIRIEILSREPGELIEFLNSDGEETYFVILKLGVTNQVSVLVLCYILGTLYSAKTSRAFQSLNNIKHLVESYLKEISWNEEYDLLVGIIRRSESTISLKSSGKNFKVHKNSDFSKNLLSAGWEVEENIEKDPLVLTWKNRTMISIHDLRFPS
;
A
#
# COMPACT_ATOMS: atom_id res chain seq x y z
N MET A 1 -25.01 28.44 -6.16
CA MET A 1 -24.01 27.58 -6.83
C MET A 1 -23.08 27.04 -5.76
N ALA A 2 -23.14 25.74 -5.47
CA ALA A 2 -22.24 25.12 -4.51
C ALA A 2 -20.85 25.00 -5.15
N VAL A 3 -19.85 25.65 -4.57
CA VAL A 3 -18.44 25.50 -4.96
C VAL A 3 -18.00 24.14 -4.44
N SER A 4 -17.86 23.18 -5.34
CA SER A 4 -17.25 21.89 -5.03
C SER A 4 -15.79 22.12 -4.67
N ASN A 5 -15.44 21.96 -3.39
CA ASN A 5 -14.07 21.96 -2.87
C ASN A 5 -13.31 20.66 -3.20
N ILE A 6 -13.80 19.85 -4.13
CA ILE A 6 -13.10 18.65 -4.59
C ILE A 6 -11.97 19.15 -5.49
N PRO A 7 -10.69 19.00 -5.10
CA PRO A 7 -9.58 19.39 -5.95
C PRO A 7 -9.68 18.58 -7.25
N LYS A 8 -9.54 19.26 -8.39
CA LYS A 8 -9.44 18.61 -9.70
C LYS A 8 -8.34 17.54 -9.64
N ASP A 9 -8.47 16.44 -10.38
CA ASP A 9 -7.58 15.28 -10.26
C ASP A 9 -6.09 15.63 -10.45
N SER A 10 -5.77 16.60 -11.30
CA SER A 10 -4.41 17.13 -11.45
C SER A 10 -3.88 17.77 -10.16
N VAL A 11 -4.71 18.56 -9.46
CA VAL A 11 -4.39 19.16 -8.16
C VAL A 11 -4.21 18.09 -7.10
N ARG A 12 -5.00 17.00 -7.15
CA ARG A 12 -4.85 15.85 -6.24
C ARG A 12 -3.52 15.14 -6.45
N GLN A 13 -3.11 14.96 -7.70
CA GLN A 13 -1.81 14.36 -8.04
C GLN A 13 -0.64 15.20 -7.57
N ASP A 14 -0.66 16.52 -7.81
CA ASP A 14 0.37 17.46 -7.37
C ASP A 14 0.44 17.55 -5.84
N LEU A 15 -0.70 17.59 -5.15
CA LEU A 15 -0.77 17.57 -3.69
C LEU A 15 -0.22 16.27 -3.10
N SER A 16 -0.48 15.12 -3.74
CA SER A 16 0.06 13.83 -3.30
C SER A 16 1.58 13.78 -3.46
N PHE A 17 2.10 14.29 -4.59
CA PHE A 17 3.53 14.39 -4.84
C PHE A 17 4.24 15.31 -3.84
N LEU A 18 3.66 16.50 -3.57
CA LEU A 18 4.18 17.43 -2.59
C LEU A 18 4.16 16.84 -1.17
N SER A 19 3.06 16.18 -0.81
CA SER A 19 2.93 15.49 0.48
C SER A 19 3.92 14.33 0.62
N GLY A 20 4.23 13.63 -0.48
CA GLY A 20 5.29 12.63 -0.50
C GLY A 20 6.67 13.22 -0.22
N LYS A 21 7.01 14.36 -0.84
CA LYS A 21 8.23 15.11 -0.52
C LYS A 21 8.28 15.58 0.93
N CYS A 22 7.15 16.03 1.49
CA CYS A 22 7.06 16.39 2.89
C CYS A 22 7.30 15.19 3.83
N GLY A 23 6.72 14.02 3.52
CA GLY A 23 6.94 12.80 4.27
C GLY A 23 8.42 12.40 4.31
N ILE A 24 9.10 12.47 3.16
CA ILE A 24 10.55 12.24 3.04
C ILE A 24 11.35 13.25 3.86
N ALA A 25 11.01 14.54 3.77
CA ALA A 25 11.70 15.60 4.51
C ALA A 25 11.55 15.44 6.03
N VAL A 26 10.36 15.08 6.51
CA VAL A 26 10.10 14.80 7.93
C VAL A 26 10.93 13.61 8.39
N HIS A 27 10.98 12.53 7.61
CA HIS A 27 11.80 11.37 7.93
C HIS A 27 13.29 11.71 8.01
N ASN A 28 13.82 12.40 6.99
CA ASN A 28 15.23 12.79 6.93
C ASN A 28 15.61 13.72 8.08
N HIS A 29 14.73 14.65 8.46
CA HIS A 29 14.91 15.51 9.62
C HIS A 29 14.96 14.70 10.93
N ILE A 30 14.16 13.65 11.06
CA ILE A 30 14.17 12.77 12.24
C ILE A 30 15.48 11.96 12.28
N LEU A 31 15.89 11.35 11.16
CA LEU A 31 17.15 10.58 11.07
C LEU A 31 18.39 11.44 11.33
N SER A 32 18.46 12.64 10.76
CA SER A 32 19.59 13.56 10.98
C SER A 32 19.70 14.01 12.44
N SER A 33 18.62 13.89 13.20
CA SER A 33 18.55 14.34 14.59
C SER A 33 18.89 13.30 15.66
N GLN A 34 19.34 12.09 15.29
CA GLN A 34 19.61 10.94 16.18
C GLN A 34 18.41 10.57 17.08
N VAL A 35 17.82 9.40 16.83
CA VAL A 35 16.75 8.86 17.68
C VAL A 35 17.32 8.45 19.04
N ALA A 36 17.28 9.37 20.00
CA ALA A 36 17.36 9.10 21.43
C ALA A 36 16.51 10.12 22.20
N GLU A 37 15.55 9.62 22.98
CA GLU A 37 14.79 10.30 24.05
C GLU A 37 13.54 11.16 23.69
N ASN A 38 12.48 10.43 23.31
CA ASN A 38 11.10 10.40 23.86
C ASN A 38 10.31 11.63 24.39
N LYS A 39 10.77 12.88 24.30
CA LYS A 39 9.89 14.06 24.53
C LYS A 39 9.91 15.10 23.43
N LYS A 40 11.03 15.23 22.70
CA LYS A 40 11.22 16.29 21.70
C LYS A 40 10.41 16.08 20.41
N TYR A 41 10.01 14.85 20.10
CA TYR A 41 9.48 14.48 18.77
C TYR A 41 7.97 14.23 18.67
N ARG A 42 7.18 14.63 19.69
CA ARG A 42 5.72 14.44 19.67
C ARG A 42 5.09 15.17 18.48
N LYS A 43 5.61 16.34 18.11
CA LYS A 43 5.07 17.18 17.02
C LYS A 43 5.36 16.58 15.64
N GLU A 44 6.53 16.00 15.47
CA GLU A 44 6.96 15.31 14.24
C GLU A 44 6.18 14.01 14.04
N LEU A 45 5.96 13.24 15.11
CA LEU A 45 5.07 12.07 15.10
C LEU A 45 3.63 12.44 14.77
N GLU A 46 3.11 13.52 15.36
CA GLU A 46 1.78 14.03 15.02
C GLU A 46 1.71 14.47 13.55
N THR A 47 2.75 15.12 13.04
CA THR A 47 2.84 15.57 11.66
C THR A 47 2.91 14.38 10.69
N ALA A 48 3.73 13.38 10.97
CA ALA A 48 3.80 12.15 10.19
C ALA A 48 2.46 11.39 10.21
N GLY A 49 1.79 11.34 11.37
CA GLY A 49 0.44 10.79 11.48
C GLY A 49 -0.57 11.54 10.63
N LYS A 50 -0.50 12.88 10.58
CA LYS A 50 -1.36 13.72 9.71
C LYS A 50 -1.04 13.52 8.23
N ILE A 51 0.23 13.49 7.84
CA ILE A 51 0.66 13.23 6.46
C ILE A 51 0.18 11.85 6.01
N ARG A 52 0.37 10.83 6.84
CA ARG A 52 -0.10 9.49 6.57
C ARG A 52 -1.62 9.44 6.39
N LYS A 53 -2.39 10.05 7.30
CA LYS A 53 -3.86 10.17 7.14
C LYS A 53 -4.29 10.95 5.91
N PHE A 54 -3.47 11.90 5.45
CA PHE A 54 -3.75 12.69 4.26
C PHE A 54 -3.45 11.91 2.97
N LEU A 55 -2.37 11.13 2.98
CA LEU A 55 -1.91 10.35 1.82
C LEU A 55 -2.65 9.01 1.67
N GLU A 56 -2.90 8.29 2.77
CA GLU A 56 -3.62 7.02 2.72
C GLU A 56 -5.10 7.28 2.40
N ALA A 57 -5.56 6.71 1.29
CA ALA A 57 -6.99 6.74 0.98
C ALA A 57 -7.78 6.03 2.10
N ALA A 58 -8.88 6.65 2.53
CA ALA A 58 -9.75 6.09 3.57
C ALA A 58 -10.42 4.79 3.11
N GLU A 59 -10.71 4.68 1.82
CA GLU A 59 -11.29 3.52 1.17
C GLU A 59 -10.50 3.17 -0.09
N PRO A 60 -10.41 1.88 -0.46
CA PRO A 60 -9.86 1.47 -1.75
C PRO A 60 -10.63 2.10 -2.92
N PRO A 61 -9.97 2.36 -4.06
CA PRO A 61 -10.65 2.81 -5.26
C PRO A 61 -11.53 1.70 -5.84
N MET A 62 -12.61 2.09 -6.52
CA MET A 62 -13.34 1.21 -7.43
C MET A 62 -12.58 1.13 -8.76
N ILE A 63 -12.24 -0.08 -9.24
CA ILE A 63 -11.46 -0.27 -10.47
C ILE A 63 -12.38 -0.88 -11.54
N GLY A 64 -13.08 -0.03 -12.30
CA GLY A 64 -14.13 -0.51 -13.21
C GLY A 64 -15.25 -1.19 -12.43
N THR A 65 -15.48 -2.49 -12.68
CA THR A 65 -16.43 -3.31 -11.92
C THR A 65 -15.79 -4.06 -10.75
N ILE A 66 -14.47 -3.94 -10.56
CA ILE A 66 -13.75 -4.60 -9.48
C ILE A 66 -13.89 -3.74 -8.23
N ARG A 67 -14.49 -4.32 -7.20
CA ARG A 67 -14.62 -3.72 -5.87
C ARG A 67 -13.61 -4.36 -4.93
N ILE A 68 -12.92 -3.51 -4.19
CA ILE A 68 -11.96 -3.90 -3.17
C ILE A 68 -12.51 -3.45 -1.81
N GLU A 69 -12.53 -4.36 -0.86
CA GLU A 69 -12.98 -4.09 0.50
C GLU A 69 -11.84 -4.34 1.48
N ILE A 70 -11.51 -3.33 2.30
CA ILE A 70 -10.62 -3.52 3.45
C ILE A 70 -11.46 -4.07 4.60
N LEU A 71 -11.23 -5.33 4.94
CA LEU A 71 -11.92 -6.05 6.01
C LEU A 71 -11.23 -5.88 7.36
N SER A 72 -9.90 -5.68 7.37
CA SER A 72 -9.16 -5.30 8.57
C SER A 72 -7.90 -4.50 8.24
N ARG A 73 -7.52 -3.61 9.16
CA ARG A 73 -6.30 -2.80 9.08
C ARG A 73 -5.75 -2.54 10.48
N GLU A 74 -4.45 -2.76 10.66
CA GLU A 74 -3.73 -2.42 11.90
C GLU A 74 -2.81 -1.20 11.72
N PRO A 75 -2.44 -0.50 12.81
CA PRO A 75 -1.56 0.67 12.72
C PRO A 75 -0.19 0.41 12.07
N GLY A 76 0.33 -0.81 12.17
CA GLY A 76 1.60 -1.26 11.58
C GLY A 76 1.50 -1.69 10.12
N GLU A 77 0.43 -1.32 9.42
CA GLU A 77 0.15 -1.72 8.04
C GLU A 77 -0.02 -0.52 7.12
N LEU A 78 0.71 -0.54 6.02
CA LEU A 78 0.42 0.31 4.88
C LEU A 78 -0.34 -0.51 3.85
N ILE A 79 -1.53 -0.05 3.46
CA ILE A 79 -2.31 -0.57 2.33
C ILE A 79 -2.56 0.64 1.44
N GLU A 80 -1.99 0.62 0.23
CA GLU A 80 -2.04 1.75 -0.68
C GLU A 80 -2.31 1.32 -2.11
N PHE A 81 -3.18 2.06 -2.80
CA PHE A 81 -3.52 1.85 -4.21
C PHE A 81 -3.03 3.04 -5.04
N LEU A 82 -2.36 2.75 -6.14
CA LEU A 82 -1.64 3.71 -6.97
C LEU A 82 -2.13 3.58 -8.41
N ASN A 83 -2.24 4.72 -9.10
CA ASN A 83 -2.70 4.80 -10.49
C ASN A 83 -4.11 4.20 -10.73
N SER A 84 -5.03 4.42 -9.79
CA SER A 84 -6.41 3.87 -9.82
C SER A 84 -7.27 4.25 -11.03
N ASP A 85 -6.91 5.32 -11.72
CA ASP A 85 -7.73 5.88 -12.80
C ASP A 85 -7.36 5.29 -14.19
N GLY A 86 -6.32 4.44 -14.25
CA GLY A 86 -5.79 3.84 -15.48
C GLY A 86 -6.33 2.42 -15.76
N GLU A 87 -5.75 1.78 -16.79
CA GLU A 87 -5.99 0.35 -17.08
C GLU A 87 -5.33 -0.56 -16.04
N GLU A 88 -4.20 -0.11 -15.49
CA GLU A 88 -3.44 -0.82 -14.49
C GLU A 88 -3.47 -0.05 -13.17
N THR A 89 -4.02 -0.67 -12.13
CA THR A 89 -3.95 -0.15 -10.77
C THR A 89 -2.95 -0.98 -9.98
N TYR A 90 -1.87 -0.34 -9.52
CA TYR A 90 -0.89 -0.97 -8.67
C TYR A 90 -1.31 -0.84 -7.21
N PHE A 91 -0.92 -1.78 -6.36
CA PHE A 91 -1.13 -1.66 -4.93
C PHE A 91 0.00 -2.29 -4.13
N VAL A 92 0.16 -1.80 -2.90
CA VAL A 92 1.21 -2.22 -1.97
C VAL A 92 0.57 -2.49 -0.61
N ILE A 93 0.90 -3.64 -0.03
CA ILE A 93 0.60 -4.01 1.34
C ILE A 93 1.92 -4.29 2.07
N LEU A 94 2.30 -3.43 2.99
CA LEU A 94 3.48 -3.60 3.83
C LEU A 94 3.06 -3.80 5.28
N LYS A 95 3.42 -4.95 5.86
CA LYS A 95 3.25 -5.24 7.29
C LYS A 95 4.61 -5.22 7.97
N LEU A 96 4.79 -4.32 8.93
CA LEU A 96 5.95 -4.35 9.81
C LEU A 96 5.69 -5.30 10.99
N GLY A 97 6.70 -6.09 11.36
CA GLY A 97 6.64 -7.05 12.46
C GLY A 97 6.47 -6.38 13.83
N VAL A 98 7.03 -5.17 13.97
CA VAL A 98 6.87 -4.33 15.16
C VAL A 98 5.91 -3.18 14.87
N THR A 99 4.97 -2.93 15.79
CA THR A 99 4.02 -1.81 15.71
C THR A 99 4.30 -0.83 16.84
N ASN A 100 5.04 0.24 16.55
CA ASN A 100 5.42 1.28 17.50
C ASN A 100 5.48 2.67 16.82
N GLN A 101 5.97 3.70 17.52
CA GLN A 101 6.09 5.04 16.94
C GLN A 101 7.05 5.09 15.74
N VAL A 102 8.14 4.31 15.79
CA VAL A 102 9.12 4.22 14.70
C VAL A 102 8.47 3.58 13.46
N SER A 103 7.66 2.53 13.64
CA SER A 103 6.97 1.87 12.52
C SER A 103 6.05 2.84 11.77
N VAL A 104 5.37 3.77 12.47
CA VAL A 104 4.53 4.80 11.83
C VAL A 104 5.37 5.74 10.95
N LEU A 105 6.55 6.14 11.41
CA LEU A 105 7.46 6.99 10.64
C LEU A 105 7.99 6.27 9.40
N VAL A 106 8.33 4.99 9.53
CA VAL A 106 8.77 4.16 8.41
C VAL A 106 7.67 4.02 7.36
N LEU A 107 6.45 3.69 7.77
CA LEU A 107 5.32 3.57 6.84
C LEU A 107 5.03 4.91 6.14
N CYS A 108 5.10 6.03 6.86
CA CYS A 108 4.94 7.37 6.27
C CYS A 108 6.04 7.69 5.25
N TYR A 109 7.27 7.29 5.52
CA TYR A 109 8.40 7.47 4.60
C TYR A 109 8.22 6.64 3.32
N ILE A 110 7.93 5.35 3.47
CA ILE A 110 7.66 4.44 2.34
C ILE A 110 6.50 4.96 1.49
N LEU A 111 5.42 5.42 2.13
CA LEU A 111 4.28 6.01 1.44
C LEU A 111 4.69 7.25 0.64
N GLY A 112 5.47 8.15 1.25
CA GLY A 112 5.96 9.35 0.56
C GLY A 112 6.85 9.03 -0.63
N THR A 113 7.70 8.01 -0.50
CA THR A 113 8.51 7.46 -1.59
C THR A 113 7.62 6.96 -2.73
N LEU A 114 6.64 6.09 -2.45
CA LEU A 114 5.74 5.54 -3.47
C LEU A 114 5.07 6.67 -4.27
N TYR A 115 4.55 7.68 -3.58
CA TYR A 115 3.93 8.84 -4.21
C TYR A 115 4.90 9.74 -4.98
N SER A 116 6.15 9.83 -4.56
CA SER A 116 7.20 10.56 -5.31
C SER A 116 7.63 9.82 -6.58
N ALA A 117 7.58 8.49 -6.57
CA ALA A 117 8.04 7.63 -7.66
C ALA A 117 6.94 7.23 -8.65
N LYS A 118 5.65 7.42 -8.30
CA LYS A 118 4.50 6.94 -9.08
C LYS A 118 4.45 7.40 -10.54
N THR A 119 5.01 8.58 -10.84
CA THR A 119 5.06 9.16 -12.19
C THR A 119 6.33 8.77 -12.96
N SER A 120 7.27 8.09 -12.31
CA SER A 120 8.50 7.64 -12.95
C SER A 120 8.26 6.36 -13.76
N ARG A 121 9.07 6.16 -14.82
CA ARG A 121 9.08 4.88 -15.56
C ARG A 121 9.38 3.66 -14.67
N ALA A 122 10.00 3.87 -13.50
CA ALA A 122 10.24 2.79 -12.56
C ALA A 122 8.92 2.18 -12.03
N PHE A 123 7.81 2.91 -12.04
CA PHE A 123 6.51 2.44 -11.53
C PHE A 123 5.72 1.52 -12.49
N GLN A 124 6.36 0.97 -13.52
CA GLN A 124 5.73 0.15 -14.57
C GLN A 124 5.89 -1.37 -14.37
N SER A 125 6.36 -1.84 -13.20
CA SER A 125 6.40 -3.28 -12.92
C SER A 125 6.32 -3.58 -11.42
N LEU A 126 5.75 -4.74 -11.08
CA LEU A 126 5.71 -5.24 -9.71
C LEU A 126 7.11 -5.38 -9.09
N ASN A 127 8.08 -5.86 -9.88
CA ASN A 127 9.46 -6.00 -9.44
C ASN A 127 10.06 -4.67 -9.01
N ASN A 128 9.84 -3.62 -9.79
CA ASN A 128 10.39 -2.31 -9.46
C ASN A 128 9.75 -1.72 -8.20
N ILE A 129 8.42 -1.83 -8.04
CA ILE A 129 7.73 -1.34 -6.84
C ILE A 129 8.20 -2.11 -5.60
N LYS A 130 8.30 -3.44 -5.71
CA LYS A 130 8.82 -4.29 -4.65
C LYS A 130 10.25 -3.90 -4.28
N HIS A 131 11.14 -3.80 -5.27
CA HIS A 131 12.52 -3.40 -5.05
C HIS A 131 12.66 -1.99 -4.47
N LEU A 132 11.80 -1.05 -4.88
CA LEU A 132 11.75 0.29 -4.32
C LEU A 132 11.48 0.22 -2.81
N VAL A 133 10.39 -0.44 -2.41
CA VAL A 133 10.05 -0.57 -0.98
C VAL A 133 11.18 -1.25 -0.19
N GLU A 134 11.72 -2.36 -0.71
CA GLU A 134 12.80 -3.10 -0.06
C GLU A 134 14.11 -2.32 0.02
N SER A 135 14.48 -1.57 -1.02
CA SER A 135 15.69 -0.75 -1.01
C SER A 135 15.59 0.36 0.03
N TYR A 136 14.40 0.94 0.20
CA TYR A 136 14.19 1.97 1.22
C TYR A 136 14.17 1.40 2.64
N LEU A 137 13.55 0.24 2.86
CA LEU A 137 13.67 -0.47 4.14
C LEU A 137 15.14 -0.74 4.49
N LYS A 138 15.96 -1.10 3.50
CA LYS A 138 17.41 -1.27 3.66
C LYS A 138 18.13 0.05 3.94
N GLU A 139 17.80 1.13 3.23
CA GLU A 139 18.39 2.47 3.40
C GLU A 139 18.21 2.99 4.83
N ILE A 140 17.01 2.83 5.38
CA ILE A 140 16.70 3.23 6.77
C ILE A 140 17.20 2.21 7.80
N SER A 141 17.94 1.18 7.38
CA SER A 141 18.46 0.10 8.23
C SER A 141 17.36 -0.59 9.06
N TRP A 142 16.20 -0.86 8.45
CA TRP A 142 15.14 -1.62 9.10
C TRP A 142 15.55 -3.09 9.24
N ASN A 143 15.84 -3.50 10.47
CA ASN A 143 16.36 -4.83 10.78
C ASN A 143 15.30 -5.79 11.35
N GLU A 144 14.08 -5.30 11.59
CA GLU A 144 12.97 -6.10 12.09
C GLU A 144 12.27 -6.86 10.95
N GLU A 145 11.56 -7.93 11.29
CA GLU A 145 10.75 -8.67 10.30
C GLU A 145 9.72 -7.77 9.61
N TYR A 146 9.48 -8.03 8.33
CA TYR A 146 8.37 -7.45 7.57
C TYR A 146 7.85 -8.47 6.55
N ASP A 147 6.58 -8.33 6.17
CA ASP A 147 6.04 -8.95 4.97
C ASP A 147 5.61 -7.85 4.01
N LEU A 148 5.88 -8.04 2.72
CA LEU A 148 5.51 -7.12 1.66
C LEU A 148 4.73 -7.88 0.59
N LEU A 149 3.61 -7.34 0.16
CA LEU A 149 2.90 -7.80 -1.03
C LEU A 149 2.68 -6.61 -1.96
N VAL A 150 3.03 -6.79 -3.22
CA VAL A 150 2.74 -5.85 -4.29
C VAL A 150 1.82 -6.53 -5.29
N GLY A 151 0.89 -5.79 -5.85
CA GLY A 151 0.01 -6.32 -6.88
C GLY A 151 -0.39 -5.29 -7.91
N ILE A 152 -0.92 -5.79 -9.01
CA ILE A 152 -1.42 -5.02 -10.14
C ILE A 152 -2.76 -5.62 -10.54
N ILE A 153 -3.77 -4.77 -10.65
CA ILE A 153 -5.09 -5.12 -11.14
C ILE A 153 -5.20 -4.55 -12.55
N ARG A 154 -5.43 -5.42 -13.55
CA ARG A 154 -5.65 -5.01 -14.94
C ARG A 154 -7.14 -5.01 -15.22
N ARG A 155 -7.70 -3.81 -15.40
CA ARG A 155 -9.14 -3.58 -15.50
C ARG A 155 -9.77 -4.31 -16.69
N SER A 156 -9.17 -4.16 -17.87
CA SER A 156 -9.66 -4.75 -19.13
C SER A 156 -9.72 -6.27 -19.10
N GLU A 157 -8.72 -6.89 -18.47
CA GLU A 157 -8.56 -8.35 -18.38
C GLU A 157 -9.26 -8.94 -17.16
N SER A 158 -9.59 -8.11 -16.16
CA SER A 158 -10.10 -8.56 -14.86
C SER A 158 -9.16 -9.54 -14.17
N THR A 159 -7.86 -9.31 -14.33
CA THR A 159 -6.78 -10.12 -13.76
C THR A 159 -6.10 -9.35 -12.63
N ILE A 160 -5.49 -10.10 -11.72
CA ILE A 160 -4.61 -9.59 -10.69
C ILE A 160 -3.30 -10.35 -10.73
N SER A 161 -2.18 -9.64 -10.86
CA SER A 161 -0.86 -10.23 -10.67
C SER A 161 -0.29 -9.79 -9.33
N LEU A 162 0.35 -10.71 -8.62
CA LEU A 162 0.78 -10.55 -7.23
C LEU A 162 2.21 -11.04 -7.06
N LYS A 163 2.97 -10.33 -6.24
CA LYS A 163 4.29 -10.75 -5.81
C LYS A 163 4.50 -10.41 -4.34
N SER A 164 5.12 -11.32 -3.59
CA SER A 164 5.32 -11.13 -2.15
C SER A 164 6.77 -11.40 -1.70
N SER A 165 7.13 -10.76 -0.60
CA SER A 165 8.25 -11.07 0.28
C SER A 165 7.72 -11.38 1.67
N GLY A 166 8.36 -12.34 2.34
CA GLY A 166 7.86 -12.90 3.58
C GLY A 166 6.95 -14.10 3.36
N LYS A 167 6.37 -14.64 4.44
CA LYS A 167 5.68 -15.95 4.43
C LYS A 167 4.26 -15.91 4.97
N ASN A 168 3.84 -14.76 5.49
CA ASN A 168 2.58 -14.65 6.21
C ASN A 168 1.41 -14.23 5.30
N PHE A 169 1.67 -13.63 4.15
CA PHE A 169 0.63 -13.36 3.16
C PHE A 169 0.17 -14.63 2.47
N LYS A 170 -1.14 -14.74 2.33
CA LYS A 170 -1.77 -15.78 1.52
C LYS A 170 -2.94 -15.19 0.75
N VAL A 171 -3.22 -15.78 -0.41
CA VAL A 171 -4.37 -15.41 -1.26
C VAL A 171 -5.16 -16.66 -1.56
N HIS A 172 -6.47 -16.55 -1.47
CA HIS A 172 -7.39 -17.67 -1.54
C HIS A 172 -8.61 -17.26 -2.34
N LYS A 173 -9.36 -18.24 -2.83
CA LYS A 173 -10.75 -18.01 -3.23
C LYS A 173 -11.63 -18.04 -1.98
N ASN A 174 -12.68 -17.24 -1.92
CA ASN A 174 -13.54 -17.15 -0.74
C ASN A 174 -14.22 -18.50 -0.42
N SER A 175 -14.48 -19.35 -1.42
CA SER A 175 -15.00 -20.70 -1.21
C SER A 175 -13.96 -21.71 -0.67
N ASP A 176 -12.66 -21.43 -0.77
CA ASP A 176 -11.60 -22.36 -0.38
C ASP A 176 -10.36 -21.67 0.22
N PHE A 177 -10.35 -21.57 1.55
CA PHE A 177 -9.21 -21.06 2.33
C PHE A 177 -8.09 -22.09 2.52
N SER A 178 -8.27 -23.35 2.09
CA SER A 178 -7.23 -24.38 2.23
C SER A 178 -6.11 -24.22 1.20
N LYS A 179 -6.45 -23.70 0.01
CA LYS A 179 -5.51 -23.47 -1.08
C LYS A 179 -4.96 -22.06 -1.05
N ASN A 180 -3.65 -21.93 -0.84
CA ASN A 180 -2.94 -20.66 -1.06
C ASN A 180 -2.52 -20.55 -2.53
N LEU A 181 -2.93 -19.47 -3.18
CA LEU A 181 -2.62 -19.14 -4.56
C LEU A 181 -1.27 -18.41 -4.68
N LEU A 182 -0.79 -17.76 -3.62
CA LEU A 182 0.53 -17.12 -3.64
C LEU A 182 1.66 -18.15 -3.60
N SER A 183 2.71 -17.85 -4.38
CA SER A 183 4.00 -18.52 -4.29
C SER A 183 5.07 -17.51 -3.87
N ALA A 184 5.89 -17.87 -2.88
CA ALA A 184 6.93 -16.98 -2.36
C ALA A 184 7.99 -16.70 -3.43
N GLY A 185 8.29 -15.43 -3.69
CA GLY A 185 9.31 -14.98 -4.65
C GLY A 185 8.91 -15.01 -6.13
N TRP A 186 7.81 -15.69 -6.48
CA TRP A 186 7.27 -15.74 -7.84
C TRP A 186 6.14 -14.74 -8.03
N GLU A 187 5.99 -14.29 -9.27
CA GLU A 187 4.80 -13.55 -9.68
C GLU A 187 3.69 -14.56 -9.99
N VAL A 188 2.51 -14.34 -9.43
CA VAL A 188 1.32 -15.18 -9.64
C VAL A 188 0.25 -14.31 -10.28
N GLU A 189 -0.40 -14.82 -11.31
CA GLU A 189 -1.55 -14.17 -11.95
C GLU A 189 -2.82 -14.98 -11.71
N GLU A 190 -3.89 -14.28 -11.32
CA GLU A 190 -5.19 -14.87 -11.02
C GLU A 190 -6.31 -14.07 -11.68
N ASN A 191 -7.39 -14.75 -12.06
CA ASN A 191 -8.61 -14.09 -12.54
C ASN A 191 -9.48 -13.64 -11.37
N ILE A 192 -10.03 -12.42 -11.50
CA ILE A 192 -11.07 -11.90 -10.61
C ILE A 192 -12.42 -12.34 -11.20
N GLU A 193 -12.95 -13.42 -10.66
CA GLU A 193 -14.15 -14.10 -11.14
C GLU A 193 -15.30 -13.93 -10.14
N LYS A 194 -16.36 -14.74 -10.28
CA LYS A 194 -17.51 -14.76 -9.36
C LYS A 194 -17.11 -15.03 -7.91
N ASP A 195 -16.15 -15.94 -7.70
CA ASP A 195 -15.66 -16.25 -6.35
C ASP A 195 -14.58 -15.24 -5.94
N PRO A 196 -14.84 -14.40 -4.92
CA PRO A 196 -13.92 -13.34 -4.52
C PRO A 196 -12.52 -13.86 -4.17
N LEU A 197 -11.51 -13.08 -4.51
CA LEU A 197 -10.17 -13.29 -4.02
C LEU A 197 -10.03 -12.66 -2.63
N VAL A 198 -9.57 -13.45 -1.68
CA VAL A 198 -9.39 -13.04 -0.28
C VAL A 198 -7.91 -13.06 0.05
N LEU A 199 -7.40 -11.90 0.46
CA LEU A 199 -6.03 -11.74 0.94
C LEU A 199 -6.01 -11.76 2.46
N THR A 200 -5.18 -12.65 3.00
CA THR A 200 -5.00 -12.82 4.44
C THR A 200 -3.54 -12.56 4.82
N TRP A 201 -3.33 -12.15 6.07
CA TRP A 201 -2.04 -12.16 6.71
C TRP A 201 -2.12 -13.01 7.98
N LYS A 202 -1.28 -14.04 8.05
CA LYS A 202 -1.42 -15.14 9.03
C LYS A 202 -2.82 -15.75 8.94
N ASN A 203 -3.66 -15.51 9.94
CA ASN A 203 -5.04 -16.00 10.01
C ASN A 203 -6.07 -14.86 9.91
N ARG A 204 -5.63 -13.63 9.67
CA ARG A 204 -6.48 -12.45 9.67
C ARG A 204 -6.79 -12.05 8.23
N THR A 205 -8.07 -11.99 7.90
CA THR A 205 -8.54 -11.51 6.60
C THR A 205 -8.38 -10.01 6.49
N MET A 206 -7.65 -9.56 5.46
CA MET A 206 -7.33 -8.15 5.28
C MET A 206 -8.15 -7.49 4.19
N ILE A 207 -8.18 -8.10 3.01
CA ILE A 207 -8.78 -7.51 1.82
C ILE A 207 -9.60 -8.58 1.10
N SER A 208 -10.77 -8.18 0.60
CA SER A 208 -11.55 -8.95 -0.37
C SER A 208 -11.60 -8.19 -1.69
N ILE A 209 -11.45 -8.91 -2.80
CA ILE A 209 -11.48 -8.38 -4.16
C ILE A 209 -12.51 -9.19 -4.94
N HIS A 210 -13.54 -8.52 -5.43
CA HIS A 210 -14.61 -9.16 -6.19
C HIS A 210 -15.06 -8.32 -7.36
N ASP A 211 -15.59 -8.99 -8.37
CA ASP A 211 -16.10 -8.34 -9.57
C ASP A 211 -17.63 -8.23 -9.50
N LEU A 212 -18.13 -6.99 -9.50
CA LEU A 212 -19.54 -6.65 -9.38
C LEU A 212 -20.39 -7.11 -10.58
N ARG A 213 -19.77 -7.54 -11.69
CA ARG A 213 -20.50 -8.20 -12.80
C ARG A 213 -21.14 -9.52 -12.35
N PHE A 214 -20.60 -10.14 -11.31
CA PHE A 214 -21.09 -11.38 -10.75
C PHE A 214 -21.64 -11.13 -9.34
N PRO A 215 -22.92 -10.79 -9.20
CA PRO A 215 -23.52 -10.62 -7.88
C PRO A 215 -23.40 -11.92 -7.07
N SER A 216 -23.04 -11.74 -5.80
CA SER A 216 -22.87 -12.79 -4.78
C SER A 216 -24.17 -13.53 -4.47
#